data_AF-A0A7V9N7B1-F1
#
_entry.id   AF-A0A7V9N7B1-F1
#
_cell.length_a   1.000
_cell.length_b   1.000
_cell.length_c   1.000
_cell.angle_alpha   90.00
_cell.angle_beta   90.00
_cell.angle_gamma   90.00
#
_symmetry.space_group_name_H-M   'P 1'
#
loop_
_entity.id
_entity.type
_entity.pdbx_description
1 polymer ?
#
loop_
_entity_poly.entity_id
_entity_poly.type
_entity_poly.pdbx_seq_one_letter_code
_entity_poly.pdbx_strand_id
1 'polypeptide(L)'
;MANQEDEPIDTGSRLHTVPYRDDMIDTIAAAIDAQLSLAPFQLPGAAVYQFTVEGSRGRPSALVTLWPSLRRIDAIGAGAAVVFTKIATVQLVTGIEILFRRESGEYLVIAKGGRIVVRA
;
A
#
# COMPACT_ATOMS: atom_id res chain seq x y z
N MET A 1 -36.08 24.05 -19.84
CA MET A 1 -34.75 24.29 -19.24
C MET A 1 -34.67 23.36 -18.05
N ALA A 2 -33.99 22.21 -18.21
CA ALA A 2 -33.85 21.22 -17.16
C ALA A 2 -32.73 21.67 -16.23
N ASN A 3 -33.05 21.88 -14.96
CA ASN A 3 -32.05 22.15 -13.92
C ASN A 3 -31.29 20.85 -13.64
N GLN A 4 -29.97 20.98 -13.61
CA GLN A 4 -29.00 19.95 -13.29
C GLN A 4 -29.41 19.20 -12.01
N GLU A 5 -29.54 17.89 -12.15
CA GLU A 5 -29.55 16.97 -11.03
C GLU A 5 -28.15 17.01 -10.39
N ASP A 6 -28.09 17.40 -9.11
CA ASP A 6 -26.92 17.19 -8.27
C ASP A 6 -26.63 15.69 -8.24
N GLU A 7 -25.64 15.24 -9.01
CA GLU A 7 -25.11 13.88 -8.85
C GLU A 7 -24.54 13.76 -7.42
N PRO A 8 -24.92 12.73 -6.66
CA PRO A 8 -24.30 12.48 -5.38
C PRO A 8 -22.83 12.12 -5.63
N ILE A 9 -21.90 12.94 -5.13
CA ILE A 9 -20.50 12.56 -5.05
C ILE A 9 -20.45 11.31 -4.17
N ASP A 10 -20.23 10.14 -4.77
CA ASP A 10 -19.97 8.89 -4.06
C ASP A 10 -18.62 9.01 -3.34
N THR A 11 -18.63 9.64 -2.17
CA THR A 11 -17.53 9.70 -1.20
C THR A 11 -17.33 8.38 -0.44
N GLY A 12 -17.83 7.26 -0.97
CA GLY A 12 -17.57 5.94 -0.41
C GLY A 12 -16.13 5.52 -0.66
N SER A 13 -15.20 5.89 0.24
CA SER A 13 -13.89 5.23 0.27
C SER A 13 -14.12 3.73 0.49
N ARG A 14 -14.02 2.98 -0.59
CA ARG A 14 -14.43 1.57 -0.62
C ARG A 14 -13.33 0.76 0.02
N LEU A 15 -13.56 0.32 1.26
CA LEU A 15 -12.66 -0.59 1.97
C LEU A 15 -12.69 -1.96 1.27
N HIS A 16 -11.53 -2.39 0.76
CA HIS A 16 -11.37 -3.71 0.16
C HIS A 16 -10.39 -4.53 0.99
N THR A 17 -10.75 -5.77 1.34
CA THR A 17 -9.82 -6.71 1.97
C THR A 17 -9.48 -7.80 0.97
N VAL A 18 -8.20 -8.00 0.71
CA VAL A 18 -7.68 -8.98 -0.26
C VAL A 18 -6.54 -9.80 0.37
N PRO A 19 -6.29 -11.04 -0.07
CA PRO A 19 -5.10 -11.78 0.35
C PRO A 19 -3.84 -11.09 -0.18
N TYR A 20 -2.73 -11.13 0.57
CA TYR A 20 -1.45 -10.61 0.08
C TYR A 20 -0.80 -11.61 -0.89
N ARG A 21 -0.87 -11.30 -2.18
CA ARG A 21 -0.42 -12.16 -3.29
C ARG A 21 0.14 -11.33 -4.43
N ASP A 22 0.91 -11.99 -5.29
CA ASP A 22 1.61 -11.39 -6.43
C ASP A 22 0.67 -10.75 -7.47
N ASP A 23 -0.49 -11.36 -7.69
CA ASP A 23 -1.53 -10.89 -8.61
C ASP A 23 -2.28 -9.64 -8.11
N MET A 24 -2.08 -9.23 -6.86
CA MET A 24 -2.74 -8.08 -6.25
C MET A 24 -1.86 -6.83 -6.14
N ILE A 25 -0.59 -6.91 -6.56
CA ILE A 25 0.40 -5.88 -6.26
C ILE A 25 0.09 -4.53 -6.94
N ASP A 26 -0.41 -4.56 -8.18
CA ASP A 26 -0.87 -3.35 -8.86
C ASP A 26 -2.03 -2.68 -8.12
N THR A 27 -2.96 -3.48 -7.60
CA THR A 27 -4.11 -2.98 -6.82
C THR A 27 -3.68 -2.33 -5.51
N ILE A 28 -2.63 -2.86 -4.86
CA ILE A 28 -2.06 -2.29 -3.65
C ILE A 28 -1.47 -0.91 -3.93
N ALA A 29 -0.66 -0.77 -4.99
CA ALA A 29 -0.04 0.51 -5.34
C ALA A 29 -1.10 1.54 -5.78
N ALA A 30 -2.08 1.11 -6.58
CA ALA A 30 -3.18 1.96 -7.02
C ALA A 30 -4.02 2.52 -5.86
N ALA A 31 -4.15 1.79 -4.74
CA ALA A 31 -4.93 2.25 -3.59
C ALA A 31 -4.42 3.56 -2.97
N ILE A 32 -3.16 3.95 -3.21
CA ILE A 32 -2.55 5.19 -2.71
C ILE A 32 -2.00 6.07 -3.84
N ASP A 33 -2.43 5.82 -5.08
CA ASP A 33 -1.95 6.52 -6.28
C ASP A 33 -0.44 6.43 -6.50
N ALA A 34 0.19 5.31 -6.10
CA ALA A 34 1.62 5.11 -6.28
C ALA A 34 1.92 4.36 -7.58
N GLN A 35 3.00 4.77 -8.26
CA GLN A 35 3.50 4.04 -9.42
C GLN A 35 4.35 2.85 -8.97
N LEU A 36 3.88 1.65 -9.33
CA LEU A 36 4.62 0.41 -9.10
C LEU A 36 5.72 0.22 -10.15
N SER A 37 6.85 -0.34 -9.72
CA SER A 37 7.95 -0.76 -10.58
C SER A 37 8.56 -2.06 -10.07
N LEU A 38 9.25 -2.80 -10.94
CA LEU A 38 10.10 -3.89 -10.50
C LEU A 38 11.31 -3.34 -9.75
N ALA A 39 11.69 -4.00 -8.67
CA ALA A 39 12.93 -3.70 -7.96
C ALA A 39 14.15 -4.13 -8.81
N PRO A 40 15.31 -3.47 -8.67
CA PRO A 40 16.54 -3.82 -9.39
C PRO A 40 17.19 -5.13 -8.88
N PHE A 41 16.54 -5.80 -7.93
CA PHE A 41 16.94 -7.08 -7.35
C PHE A 41 15.74 -8.01 -7.30
N GLN A 42 16.00 -9.31 -7.39
CA GLN A 42 14.97 -10.34 -7.42
C GLN A 42 15.43 -11.54 -6.59
N LEU A 43 14.48 -12.34 -6.14
CA LEU A 43 14.76 -13.68 -5.64
C LEU A 43 14.72 -14.65 -6.84
N PRO A 44 15.45 -15.77 -6.79
CA PRO A 44 15.36 -16.80 -7.82
C PRO A 44 13.89 -17.20 -8.06
N GLY A 45 13.36 -16.89 -9.25
CA GLY A 45 12.01 -17.23 -9.64
C GLY A 45 10.88 -16.41 -8.97
N ALA A 46 11.17 -15.29 -8.31
CA ALA A 46 10.14 -14.45 -7.72
C ALA A 46 10.41 -12.95 -7.90
N ALA A 47 9.37 -12.25 -8.35
CA ALA A 47 9.40 -10.81 -8.54
C ALA A 47 9.41 -10.07 -7.19
N VAL A 48 10.04 -8.91 -7.21
CA VAL A 48 10.07 -7.95 -6.11
C VAL A 48 9.68 -6.62 -6.70
N TYR A 49 8.78 -5.92 -6.03
CA TYR A 49 8.24 -4.68 -6.52
C TYR A 49 8.56 -3.55 -5.57
N GLN A 50 8.63 -2.34 -6.10
CA GLN A 50 8.85 -1.15 -5.31
C GLN A 50 7.96 -0.02 -5.81
N PHE A 51 7.51 0.80 -4.88
CA PHE A 51 6.89 2.08 -5.17
C PHE A 51 7.33 3.11 -4.14
N THR A 52 7.20 4.37 -4.50
CA THR A 52 7.44 5.49 -3.60
C THR A 52 6.11 6.09 -3.19
N VAL A 53 5.95 6.35 -1.89
CA VAL A 53 4.83 7.14 -1.38
C VAL A 53 5.24 8.60 -1.37
N GLU A 54 4.49 9.43 -2.09
CA GLU A 54 4.70 10.87 -2.09
C GLU A 54 4.35 11.46 -0.71
N GLY A 55 5.22 12.36 -0.25
CA GLY A 55 5.01 13.20 0.91
C GLY A 55 4.53 14.60 0.53
N SER A 56 4.48 15.49 1.53
CA SER A 56 4.16 16.89 1.29
C SER A 56 5.19 17.56 0.36
N ARG A 57 4.71 18.42 -0.55
CA ARG A 57 5.53 19.19 -1.51
C ARG A 57 6.28 18.36 -2.56
N GLY A 58 5.75 17.20 -2.95
CA GLY A 58 6.28 16.39 -4.06
C GLY A 58 7.62 15.70 -3.76
N ARG A 59 8.00 15.58 -2.48
CA ARG A 59 9.17 14.80 -2.06
C ARG A 59 8.74 13.39 -1.65
N PRO A 60 9.43 12.33 -2.09
CA PRO A 60 9.28 10.98 -1.55
C PRO A 60 9.31 10.97 -0.02
N SER A 61 8.31 10.38 0.62
CA SER A 61 8.27 10.24 2.08
C SER A 61 8.55 8.82 2.55
N ALA A 62 8.28 7.82 1.71
CA ALA A 62 8.63 6.45 1.98
C ALA A 62 8.94 5.68 0.69
N LEU A 63 9.95 4.83 0.73
CA LEU A 63 10.15 3.75 -0.24
C LEU A 63 9.53 2.48 0.34
N VAL A 64 8.69 1.83 -0.46
CA VAL A 64 8.04 0.57 -0.09
C VAL A 64 8.50 -0.51 -1.04
N THR A 65 8.99 -1.62 -0.49
CA THR A 65 9.37 -2.82 -1.25
C THR A 65 8.44 -3.96 -0.88
N LEU A 66 7.77 -4.52 -1.88
CA LEU A 66 6.83 -5.62 -1.75
C LEU A 66 7.52 -6.92 -2.16
N TRP A 67 7.47 -7.91 -1.27
CA TRP A 67 7.98 -9.26 -1.45
C TRP A 67 6.81 -10.25 -1.36
N PRO A 68 6.05 -10.45 -2.45
CA PRO A 68 4.81 -11.22 -2.39
C PRO A 68 5.08 -12.70 -2.04
N SER A 69 6.11 -13.28 -2.66
CA SER A 69 6.56 -14.66 -2.42
C SER A 69 6.98 -14.94 -0.98
N LEU A 70 7.43 -13.91 -0.25
CA LEU A 70 7.85 -14.01 1.15
C LEU A 70 6.77 -13.56 2.14
N ARG A 71 5.60 -13.15 1.66
CA ARG A 71 4.56 -12.50 2.48
C ARG A 71 5.14 -11.36 3.34
N ARG A 72 6.00 -10.54 2.73
CA ARG A 72 6.80 -9.50 3.39
C ARG A 72 6.68 -8.16 2.67
N ILE A 73 6.80 -7.10 3.45
CA ILE A 73 6.95 -5.72 2.99
C ILE A 73 8.06 -5.05 3.80
N ASP A 74 8.87 -4.26 3.10
CA ASP A 74 9.80 -3.33 3.72
C ASP A 74 9.32 -1.91 3.45
N ALA A 75 9.23 -1.10 4.49
CA ALA A 75 8.83 0.30 4.38
C ALA A 75 9.91 1.18 5.04
N ILE A 76 10.54 2.03 4.24
CA ILE A 76 11.63 2.91 4.67
C ILE A 76 11.19 4.35 4.44
N GLY A 77 10.98 5.09 5.52
CA GLY A 77 10.66 6.52 5.48
C GLY A 77 11.52 7.34 6.43
N ALA A 78 11.26 8.65 6.50
CA ALA A 78 12.13 9.60 7.21
C ALA A 78 12.34 9.33 8.71
N GLY A 79 11.46 8.54 9.36
CA GLY A 79 11.54 8.26 10.80
C GLY A 79 11.56 6.77 11.17
N ALA A 80 11.47 5.87 10.21
CA ALA A 80 11.41 4.43 10.48
C ALA A 80 11.82 3.60 9.26
N ALA A 81 12.52 2.50 9.53
CA ALA A 81 12.68 1.38 8.61
C ALA A 81 11.99 0.16 9.22
N VAL A 82 10.96 -0.34 8.56
CA VAL A 82 10.14 -1.46 9.04
C VAL A 82 10.26 -2.61 8.07
N VAL A 83 10.55 -3.79 8.60
CA VAL A 83 10.40 -5.07 7.91
C VAL A 83 9.21 -5.79 8.52
N PHE A 84 8.17 -6.03 7.74
CA PHE A 84 6.94 -6.64 8.22
C PHE A 84 6.65 -7.92 7.43
N THR A 85 6.73 -9.06 8.11
CA THR A 85 6.59 -10.40 7.53
C THR A 85 5.29 -11.09 7.91
N LYS A 86 5.01 -12.25 7.29
CA LYS A 86 3.85 -13.11 7.57
C LYS A 86 2.51 -12.41 7.30
N ILE A 87 2.48 -11.53 6.31
CA ILE A 87 1.28 -10.79 5.91
C ILE A 87 0.26 -11.78 5.34
N ALA A 88 -0.94 -11.80 5.89
CA ALA A 88 -2.04 -12.64 5.42
C ALA A 88 -2.96 -11.86 4.48
N THR A 89 -3.38 -10.68 4.91
CA THR A 89 -4.33 -9.87 4.17
C THR A 89 -3.83 -8.44 4.06
N VAL A 90 -4.36 -7.75 3.05
CA VAL A 90 -4.21 -6.33 2.85
C VAL A 90 -5.59 -5.70 2.85
N GLN A 91 -5.74 -4.62 3.61
CA GLN A 91 -6.91 -3.76 3.56
C GLN A 91 -6.53 -2.50 2.81
N LEU A 92 -7.32 -2.17 1.79
CA LEU A 92 -7.10 -1.05 0.89
C LEU A 92 -8.20 -0.03 1.14
N VAL A 93 -7.79 1.17 1.52
CA VAL A 93 -8.67 2.32 1.66
C VAL A 93 -8.31 3.28 0.54
N THR A 94 -9.07 3.24 -0.56
CA THR A 94 -8.77 3.95 -1.80
C THR A 94 -8.54 5.43 -1.57
N GLY A 95 -7.38 5.91 -2.01
CA GLY A 95 -6.93 7.30 -1.90
C GLY A 95 -6.40 7.70 -0.52
N ILE A 96 -6.38 6.78 0.45
CA ILE A 96 -6.08 7.09 1.86
C ILE A 96 -4.89 6.27 2.38
N GLU A 97 -5.02 4.95 2.51
CA GLU A 97 -4.00 4.12 3.15
C GLU A 97 -4.11 2.64 2.79
N ILE A 98 -3.02 1.92 3.07
CA ILE A 98 -2.91 0.47 2.95
C ILE A 98 -2.59 -0.09 4.33
N LEU A 99 -3.33 -1.14 4.73
CA LEU A 99 -3.11 -1.87 5.96
C LEU A 99 -2.67 -3.30 5.64
N PHE A 100 -1.44 -3.67 6.00
CA PHE A 100 -0.94 -5.04 5.90
C PHE A 100 -1.14 -5.74 7.23
N ARG A 101 -1.83 -6.89 7.24
CA ARG A 101 -2.22 -7.56 8.48
C ARG A 101 -1.70 -8.99 8.54
N ARG A 102 -1.22 -9.40 9.72
CA ARG A 102 -0.88 -10.80 10.03
C ARG A 102 -2.12 -11.56 10.49
N GLU A 103 -2.07 -12.89 10.42
CA GLU A 103 -3.08 -13.76 11.05
C GLU A 103 -3.19 -13.53 12.57
N SER A 104 -2.08 -13.21 13.22
CA SER A 104 -2.00 -12.91 14.66
C SER A 104 -2.61 -11.56 15.06
N GLY A 105 -2.97 -10.70 14.10
CA GLY A 105 -3.70 -9.46 14.33
C GLY A 105 -2.86 -8.18 14.23
N GLU A 106 -1.54 -8.26 14.38
CA GLU A 106 -0.61 -7.14 14.17
C GLU A 106 -0.74 -6.58 12.75
N TYR A 107 -0.49 -5.29 12.62
CA TYR A 107 -0.61 -4.62 11.34
C TYR A 107 0.42 -3.51 11.13
N LEU A 108 0.70 -3.28 9.86
CA LEU A 108 1.46 -2.17 9.33
C LEU A 108 0.52 -1.29 8.50
N VAL A 109 0.50 0.01 8.77
CA VAL A 109 -0.20 1.01 7.96
C VAL A 109 0.80 1.82 7.16
N ILE A 110 0.51 2.02 5.88
CA ILE A 110 1.19 2.96 5.01
C ILE A 110 0.12 3.91 4.46
N ALA A 111 0.14 5.15 4.96
CA ALA A 111 -0.81 6.17 4.52
C ALA A 111 -0.24 7.01 3.38
N LYS A 112 -1.14 7.54 2.54
CA LYS A 112 -0.83 8.62 1.61
C LYS A 112 -0.22 9.80 2.38
N GLY A 113 0.87 10.36 1.87
CA GLY A 113 1.72 11.29 2.62
C GLY A 113 2.89 10.62 3.36
N GLY A 114 3.01 9.29 3.29
CA GLY A 114 4.17 8.49 3.70
C GLY A 114 4.31 8.25 5.19
N ARG A 115 3.23 8.35 5.95
CA ARG A 115 3.20 7.94 7.36
C ARG A 115 3.23 6.41 7.43
N ILE A 116 4.18 5.88 8.21
CA ILE A 116 4.33 4.46 8.48
C ILE A 116 3.98 4.21 9.95
N VAL A 117 3.07 3.28 10.22
CA VAL A 117 2.66 2.92 11.60
C VAL A 117 2.68 1.41 11.76
N VAL A 118 3.35 0.93 12.81
CA VAL A 118 3.31 -0.49 13.22
C VAL A 118 2.52 -0.60 14.51
N ARG A 119 1.69 -1.64 14.59
CA ARG A 119 0.98 -2.03 15.80
C ARG A 119 1.15 -3.54 16.00
N ALA A 120 1.60 -3.88 17.19
CA ALA A 120 1.81 -5.25 17.65
C ALA A 120 0.72 -5.66 18.63
#